data_AF-A0A381TFB8-F1
#
_entry.id   AF-A0A381TFB8-F1
#
_cell.length_a   1.000
_cell.length_b   1.000
_cell.length_c   1.000
_cell.angle_alpha   90.00
_cell.angle_beta   90.00
_cell.angle_gamma   90.00
#
_symmetry.space_group_name_H-M   'P 1'
#
loop_
_entity.id
_entity.type
_entity.pdbx_description
1 polymer ?
#
loop_
_entity_poly.entity_id
_entity_poly.type
_entity_poly.pdbx_seq_one_letter_code
_entity_poly.pdbx_strand_id
1 'polypeptide(L)'
;MQKARTEVLAELSSKTVEQIEQDTKTHSKRALLQKYEINFDKMKMLMQAKVEQIIKKAAYEGRITQYEANTIYSKMSTRPHGQKRKRQRF
;
A
#
# COMPACT_ATOMS: atom_id res chain seq x y z
N MET A 1 6.69 3.92 -6.53
CA MET A 1 5.82 2.96 -5.81
C MET A 1 6.48 1.63 -5.46
N GLN A 2 7.46 1.10 -6.23
CA GLN A 2 8.13 -0.16 -5.87
C GLN A 2 8.94 -0.07 -4.56
N LYS A 3 9.71 1.02 -4.35
CA LYS A 3 10.47 1.26 -3.11
C LYS A 3 9.62 1.19 -1.82
N ALA A 4 8.45 1.84 -1.82
CA ALA A 4 7.54 1.78 -0.67
C ALA A 4 7.03 0.36 -0.40
N ARG A 5 6.90 -0.50 -1.43
CA ARG A 5 6.51 -1.90 -1.24
C ARG A 5 7.62 -2.72 -0.62
N THR A 6 8.86 -2.55 -1.09
CA THR A 6 10.01 -3.31 -0.58
C THR A 6 10.32 -2.93 0.87
N GLU A 7 10.20 -1.64 1.22
CA GLU A 7 10.31 -1.17 2.60
C GLU A 7 9.26 -1.80 3.53
N VAL A 8 7.97 -1.81 3.12
CA VAL A 8 6.89 -2.39 3.95
C VAL A 8 7.07 -3.91 4.13
N LEU A 9 7.52 -4.60 3.08
CA LEU A 9 7.81 -6.04 3.17
C LEU A 9 9.01 -6.31 4.08
N ALA A 10 10.06 -5.50 4.00
CA ALA A 10 11.24 -5.59 4.88
C ALA A 10 10.85 -5.38 6.34
N GLU A 11 10.04 -4.36 6.62
CA GLU A 11 9.53 -4.04 7.96
C GLU A 11 8.68 -5.19 8.53
N LEU A 12 7.78 -5.77 7.73
CA LEU A 12 6.91 -6.86 8.18
C LEU A 12 7.60 -8.21 8.34
N SER A 13 8.62 -8.48 7.53
CA SER A 13 9.37 -9.75 7.55
C SER A 13 10.60 -9.72 8.44
N SER A 14 10.95 -8.55 9.01
CA SER A 14 12.23 -8.32 9.68
C SER A 14 13.45 -8.69 8.82
N LYS A 15 13.34 -8.50 7.50
CA LYS A 15 14.43 -8.74 6.53
C LYS A 15 14.98 -7.42 6.03
N THR A 16 16.16 -7.48 5.40
CA THR A 16 16.73 -6.30 4.76
C THR A 16 16.01 -6.00 3.45
N VAL A 17 15.98 -4.73 3.06
CA VAL A 17 15.41 -4.29 1.77
C VAL A 17 16.09 -5.01 0.61
N GLU A 18 17.40 -5.24 0.69
CA GLU A 18 18.18 -5.97 -0.31
C GLU A 18 17.71 -7.41 -0.50
N GLN A 19 17.45 -8.15 0.59
CA GLN A 19 16.93 -9.51 0.52
C GLN A 19 15.54 -9.55 -0.11
N ILE A 20 14.66 -8.62 0.28
CA ILE A 20 13.34 -8.49 -0.32
C ILE A 20 13.43 -8.15 -1.80
N GLU A 21 14.34 -7.24 -2.20
CA GLU A 21 14.53 -6.86 -3.60
C GLU A 21 14.98 -8.05 -4.46
N GLN A 22 15.95 -8.84 -3.98
CA GLN A 22 16.39 -10.04 -4.69
C GLN A 22 15.25 -11.06 -4.82
N ASP A 23 14.49 -11.28 -3.76
CA ASP A 23 13.37 -12.20 -3.79
C ASP A 23 12.24 -11.70 -4.69
N THR A 24 11.98 -10.38 -4.77
CA THR A 24 10.96 -9.83 -5.69
C THR A 24 11.30 -10.00 -7.16
N LYS A 25 12.57 -10.21 -7.52
CA LYS A 25 12.98 -10.49 -8.91
C LYS A 25 12.63 -11.93 -9.32
N THR A 26 12.59 -12.85 -8.36
CA THR A 26 12.50 -14.29 -8.60
C THR A 26 11.16 -14.89 -8.16
N HIS A 27 10.46 -14.24 -7.23
CA HIS A 27 9.22 -14.73 -6.64
C HIS A 27 8.05 -13.77 -6.89
N SER A 28 6.88 -14.35 -7.13
CA SER A 28 5.64 -13.58 -7.18
C SER A 28 5.33 -12.97 -5.81
N LYS A 29 4.58 -11.87 -5.79
CA LYS A 29 4.13 -11.23 -4.55
C LYS A 29 3.44 -12.21 -3.59
N ARG A 30 2.61 -13.11 -4.10
CA ARG A 30 1.91 -14.10 -3.27
C ARG A 30 2.89 -15.08 -2.62
N ALA A 31 3.89 -15.55 -3.39
CA ALA A 31 4.93 -16.42 -2.88
C ALA A 31 5.79 -15.73 -1.81
N LEU A 32 6.11 -14.45 -1.98
CA LEU A 32 6.82 -13.66 -0.96
C LEU A 32 6.05 -13.55 0.34
N LEU A 33 4.75 -13.24 0.25
CA LEU A 33 3.91 -13.12 1.44
C LEU A 33 3.82 -14.45 2.20
N GLN A 34 3.79 -15.58 1.49
CA GLN A 34 3.83 -16.90 2.13
C GLN A 34 5.22 -17.20 2.71
N LYS A 35 6.29 -16.95 1.96
CA LYS A 35 7.68 -17.19 2.38
C LYS A 35 8.04 -16.45 3.67
N TYR A 36 7.49 -15.26 3.85
CA TYR A 36 7.75 -14.40 5.00
C TYR A 36 6.60 -14.37 6.01
N GLU A 37 5.60 -15.23 5.85
CA GLU A 37 4.43 -15.33 6.73
C GLU A 37 3.72 -13.98 6.95
N ILE A 38 3.76 -13.12 5.93
CA ILE A 38 3.21 -11.77 5.99
C ILE A 38 1.71 -11.81 5.75
N ASN A 39 0.95 -11.34 6.74
CA ASN A 39 -0.48 -11.11 6.57
C ASN A 39 -0.74 -10.00 5.55
N PHE A 40 -1.52 -10.32 4.51
CA PHE A 40 -1.84 -9.41 3.41
C PHE A 40 -2.56 -8.13 3.89
N ASP A 41 -3.46 -8.23 4.86
CA ASP A 41 -4.22 -7.11 5.39
C ASP A 41 -3.30 -6.16 6.17
N LYS A 42 -2.38 -6.69 6.99
CA LYS A 42 -1.36 -5.87 7.67
C LYS A 42 -0.46 -5.14 6.66
N MET A 43 0.01 -5.83 5.63
CA MET A 43 0.77 -5.21 4.54
C MET A 43 -0.03 -4.11 3.83
N LYS A 44 -1.32 -4.34 3.57
CA LYS A 44 -2.17 -3.35 2.92
C LYS A 44 -2.34 -2.09 3.77
N MET A 45 -2.55 -2.23 5.07
CA MET A 45 -2.66 -1.09 6.00
C MET A 45 -1.38 -0.27 6.06
N LEU A 46 -0.21 -0.91 6.23
CA LEU A 46 1.08 -0.21 6.24
C LEU A 46 1.39 0.46 4.90
N MET A 47 1.05 -0.20 3.79
CA MET A 47 1.16 0.40 2.45
C MET A 47 0.30 1.66 2.32
N GLN A 48 -0.94 1.65 2.84
CA GLN A 48 -1.81 2.81 2.84
C GLN A 48 -1.22 3.94 3.69
N ALA A 49 -0.73 3.65 4.90
CA ALA A 49 -0.10 4.64 5.77
C ALA A 49 1.14 5.28 5.15
N LYS A 50 2.03 4.48 4.54
CA LYS A 50 3.21 4.99 3.82
C LYS A 50 2.83 5.89 2.64
N VAL A 51 1.80 5.51 1.88
CA VAL A 51 1.34 6.31 0.74
C VAL A 51 0.70 7.62 1.22
N GLU A 52 -0.08 7.58 2.30
CA GLU A 52 -0.60 8.78 2.96
C GLU A 52 0.53 9.72 3.40
N GLN A 53 1.59 9.21 4.02
CA GLN A 53 2.76 10.03 4.38
C GLN A 53 3.44 10.67 3.16
N ILE A 54 3.57 9.93 2.06
CA ILE A 54 4.15 10.47 0.80
C ILE A 54 3.27 11.61 0.26
N ILE A 55 1.94 11.46 0.29
CA ILE A 55 1.01 12.49 -0.17
C ILE A 55 1.08 13.72 0.73
N LYS A 56 1.06 13.55 2.06
CA LYS A 56 1.20 14.67 3.01
C LYS A 56 2.50 15.41 2.80
N LYS A 57 3.61 14.68 2.65
CA LYS A 57 4.92 15.26 2.40
C LYS A 57 4.96 16.02 1.07
N ALA A 58 4.39 15.46 0.00
CA ALA A 58 4.32 16.13 -1.29
C ALA A 58 3.47 17.41 -1.24
N ALA A 59 2.39 17.42 -0.47
CA ALA A 59 1.57 18.62 -0.26
C ALA A 59 2.32 19.68 0.56
N TYR A 60 3.01 19.27 1.63
CA TYR A 60 3.85 20.14 2.44
C TYR A 60 5.00 20.76 1.65
N GLU A 61 5.66 19.96 0.79
CA GLU A 61 6.73 20.41 -0.09
C GLU A 61 6.23 21.25 -1.29
N GLY A 62 4.91 21.47 -1.40
CA GLY A 62 4.31 22.22 -2.52
C GLY A 62 4.39 21.52 -3.87
N ARG A 63 4.75 20.23 -3.90
CA ARG A 63 4.81 19.42 -5.13
C ARG A 63 3.41 19.07 -5.66
N ILE A 64 2.44 19.01 -4.77
CA ILE A 64 1.01 18.90 -5.09
C ILE A 64 0.23 19.90 -4.24
N THR A 65 -0.95 20.27 -4.72
CA THR A 65 -1.92 21.08 -3.98
C THR A 65 -2.70 20.23 -2.97
N GLN A 66 -3.31 20.89 -1.98
CA GLN A 66 -4.21 20.23 -1.03
C GLN A 66 -5.42 19.58 -1.73
N TYR A 67 -5.90 20.18 -2.82
CA TYR A 67 -6.97 19.62 -3.64
C TYR A 67 -6.56 18.30 -4.33
N GLU A 68 -5.33 18.25 -4.87
CA GLU A 68 -4.79 17.03 -5.46
C GLU A 68 -4.57 15.94 -4.40
N ALA A 69 -4.06 16.30 -3.21
CA ALA A 69 -3.95 15.37 -2.08
C ALA A 69 -5.32 14.77 -1.72
N ASN A 70 -6.35 15.60 -1.56
CA ASN A 70 -7.73 15.17 -1.24
C ASN A 70 -8.33 14.28 -2.34
N THR A 71 -8.03 14.57 -3.61
CA THR A 71 -8.45 13.75 -4.75
C THR A 71 -7.79 12.37 -4.71
N ILE A 72 -6.50 12.30 -4.36
CA ILE A 72 -5.76 11.04 -4.24
C ILE A 72 -6.31 10.21 -3.06
N TYR A 73 -6.59 10.83 -1.90
CA TYR A 73 -7.22 10.15 -0.76
C TYR A 73 -8.58 9.56 -1.11
N SER A 74 -9.42 10.34 -1.79
CA SER A 74 -10.74 9.88 -2.23
C SER A 74 -10.63 8.63 -3.12
N LYS A 75 -9.68 8.63 -4.07
CA LYS A 75 -9.41 7.47 -4.94
C LYS A 75 -8.90 6.24 -4.18
N MET A 76 -8.13 6.43 -3.10
CA MET A 76 -7.66 5.34 -2.25
C MET A 76 -8.76 4.74 -1.38
N SER A 77 -9.69 5.57 -0.91
CA SER A 77 -10.84 5.14 -0.12
C SER A 77 -11.95 4.51 -0.96
N THR A 78 -12.04 4.82 -2.27
CA THR A 78 -13.04 4.25 -3.21
C THR A 78 -12.77 2.81 -3.64
N ARG A 79 -11.96 2.03 -2.91
CA ARG A 79 -11.98 0.57 -3.02
C ARG A 79 -12.75 0.03 -1.81
N PRO A 80 -14.08 -0.12 -1.88
CA PRO A 80 -14.83 -0.62 -0.75
C PRO A 80 -14.44 -2.09 -0.56
N HIS A 81 -13.73 -2.40 0.52
CA HIS A 81 -14.00 -3.66 1.20
C HIS A 81 -15.42 -3.53 1.74
N GLY A 82 -16.39 -4.11 1.03
CA GLY A 82 -17.65 -4.51 1.66
C GLY A 82 -18.82 -3.53 1.66
N GLN A 83 -18.92 -2.56 0.74
CA GLN A 83 -20.27 -2.05 0.41
C GLN A 83 -20.94 -3.00 -0.58
N LYS A 84 -21.54 -4.08 -0.06
CA LYS A 84 -22.64 -4.74 -0.76
C LYS A 84 -23.71 -3.67 -0.97
N ARG A 85 -23.76 -3.09 -2.18
CA ARG A 85 -24.95 -2.37 -2.63
C ARG A 85 -26.11 -3.36 -2.48
N LYS A 86 -26.93 -3.20 -1.44
CA LYS A 86 -28.23 -3.84 -1.37
C LYS A 86 -28.97 -3.37 -2.62
N ARG A 87 -29.07 -4.24 -3.62
CA ARG A 87 -29.99 -4.06 -4.74
C ARG A 87 -31.38 -4.09 -4.12
N GLN A 88 -31.97 -2.92 -3.91
CA GLN A 88 -33.40 -2.79 -3.66
C GLN A 88 -34.06 -3.21 -4.98
N ARG A 89 -34.62 -4.42 -5.00
CA ARG A 89 -35.54 -4.84 -6.06
C ARG A 89 -36.87 -4.17 -5.72
N PHE A 90 -37.33 -3.28 -6.60
CA PHE A 90 -38.76 -2.97 -6.73
C PHE A 90 -39.41 -4.07 -7.56
#